data_AF-A0A937V8C5-F1
#
_entry.id   AF-A0A937V8C5-F1
#
_cell.length_a   1.000
_cell.length_b   1.000
_cell.length_c   1.000
_cell.angle_alpha   90.00
_cell.angle_beta   90.00
_cell.angle_gamma   90.00
#
_symmetry.space_group_name_H-M   'P 1'
#
loop_
_entity.id
_entity.type
_entity.pdbx_description
1 polymer ?
#
loop_
_entity_poly.entity_id
_entity_poly.type
_entity_poly.pdbx_seq_one_letter_code
_entity_poly.pdbx_strand_id
1 'polypeptide(L)'
;MPARSAKPRTTARTPGETLGAARQALAANDIKAAAKHYGALVRRRSMVEDVIVDLKVAVQRLPDTAELWQALGDAYMKADMPAEAVEAYRHGLANL
;
A
#
# COMPACT_ATOMS: atom_id res chain seq x y z
N MET A 1 7.98 -1.81 46.49
CA MET A 1 8.35 -2.08 45.08
C MET A 1 7.42 -1.26 44.19
N PRO A 2 7.82 -0.13 43.56
CA PRO A 2 6.89 0.61 42.71
C PRO A 2 6.88 0.11 41.26
N ALA A 3 5.66 -0.04 40.78
CA ALA A 3 5.13 -0.25 39.44
C ALA A 3 6.03 0.08 38.23
N ARG A 4 6.13 -0.88 37.29
CA ARG A 4 6.36 -0.56 35.87
C ARG A 4 5.02 -0.42 35.16
N SER A 5 4.45 0.77 35.25
CA SER A 5 3.35 1.22 34.38
C SER A 5 3.95 1.50 33.00
N ALA A 6 4.01 0.49 32.13
CA ALA A 6 4.28 0.71 30.72
C ALA A 6 3.05 1.40 30.11
N LYS A 7 3.14 2.72 29.93
CA LYS A 7 2.11 3.55 29.30
C LYS A 7 1.74 2.95 27.92
N PRO A 8 0.46 2.95 27.52
CA PRO A 8 0.11 2.65 26.14
C PRO A 8 0.71 3.75 25.28
N ARG A 9 1.80 3.42 24.60
CA ARG A 9 2.41 4.31 23.63
C ARG A 9 1.41 4.34 22.49
N THR A 10 0.68 5.45 22.35
CA THR A 10 -0.14 5.76 21.17
C THR A 10 0.82 5.77 19.98
N THR A 11 1.13 4.59 19.44
CA THR A 11 2.21 4.40 18.47
C THR A 11 1.70 4.87 17.13
N ALA A 12 2.14 6.06 16.72
CA ALA A 12 2.20 6.36 15.30
C ALA A 12 3.00 5.22 14.65
N ARG A 13 2.30 4.36 13.92
CA ARG A 13 2.89 3.20 13.22
C ARG A 13 3.99 3.71 12.30
N THR A 14 5.18 3.15 12.40
CA THR A 14 6.29 3.53 11.51
C THR A 14 5.95 3.16 10.06
N PRO A 15 6.62 3.75 9.05
CA PRO A 15 6.43 3.37 7.66
C PRO A 15 6.64 1.86 7.43
N GLY A 16 7.69 1.28 8.03
CA GLY A 16 7.98 -0.15 7.92
C GLY A 16 6.89 -1.05 8.51
N GLU A 17 6.36 -0.70 9.68
CA GLU A 17 5.22 -1.42 10.28
C GLU A 17 3.94 -1.29 9.43
N THR A 18 3.76 -0.15 8.77
CA THR A 18 2.62 0.07 7.86
C THR A 18 2.76 -0.76 6.59
N LEU A 19 3.97 -0.86 6.04
CA LEU A 19 4.26 -1.72 4.90
C LEU A 19 4.07 -3.19 5.26
N GLY A 20 4.56 -3.62 6.43
CA GLY A 20 4.33 -4.96 6.94
C GLY A 20 2.84 -5.28 7.09
N ALA A 21 2.05 -4.34 7.62
CA ALA A 21 0.60 -4.50 7.72
C ALA A 21 -0.09 -4.56 6.35
N ALA A 22 0.37 -3.78 5.36
CA ALA A 22 -0.13 -3.84 3.99
C ALA A 22 0.08 -5.24 3.39
N ARG A 23 1.30 -5.79 3.52
CA ARG A 23 1.64 -7.13 3.05
C ARG A 23 0.84 -8.22 3.75
N GLN A 24 0.65 -8.11 5.07
CA GLN A 24 -0.17 -9.06 5.83
C GLN A 24 -1.63 -9.03 5.40
N ALA A 25 -2.21 -7.84 5.21
CA ALA A 25 -3.58 -7.70 4.72
C ALA A 25 -3.74 -8.30 3.32
N LEU A 26 -2.78 -8.05 2.43
CA LEU A 26 -2.77 -8.61 1.09
C LEU A 26 -2.69 -10.16 1.12
N ALA A 27 -1.81 -10.71 1.98
CA ALA A 27 -1.70 -12.15 2.17
C ALA A 27 -2.97 -12.80 2.77
N ALA A 28 -3.75 -12.04 3.55
CA ALA A 28 -5.04 -12.46 4.06
C ALA A 28 -6.20 -12.24 3.07
N ASN A 29 -5.90 -11.81 1.83
CA ASN A 29 -6.87 -11.43 0.80
C ASN A 29 -7.81 -10.28 1.22
N ASP A 30 -7.42 -9.49 2.23
CA ASP A 30 -8.09 -8.25 2.61
C ASP A 30 -7.53 -7.10 1.78
N ILE A 31 -7.97 -7.07 0.51
CA ILE A 31 -7.53 -6.10 -0.49
C ILE A 31 -7.77 -4.67 -0.03
N LYS A 32 -8.92 -4.41 0.58
CA LYS A 32 -9.32 -3.08 1.04
C LYS A 32 -8.39 -2.57 2.13
N ALA A 33 -8.04 -3.42 3.11
CA ALA A 33 -7.08 -3.05 4.14
C ALA A 33 -5.66 -2.88 3.57
N ALA A 34 -5.24 -3.73 2.64
CA ALA A 34 -3.95 -3.62 1.96
C ALA A 34 -3.84 -2.29 1.21
N ALA A 35 -4.81 -1.98 0.34
CA ALA A 35 -4.87 -0.72 -0.41
C ALA A 35 -4.88 0.50 0.51
N LYS A 36 -5.59 0.44 1.65
CA LYS A 36 -5.57 1.50 2.66
C LYS A 36 -4.18 1.73 3.25
N HIS A 37 -3.46 0.67 3.59
CA HIS A 37 -2.11 0.78 4.15
C HIS A 37 -1.09 1.27 3.12
N TYR A 38 -1.12 0.74 1.89
CA TYR A 38 -0.30 1.22 0.79
C TYR A 38 -0.59 2.68 0.46
N GLY A 39 -1.86 3.07 0.35
CA GLY A 39 -2.26 4.45 0.11
C GLY A 39 -1.78 5.41 1.20
N ALA A 40 -1.71 4.98 2.46
CA ALA A 40 -1.17 5.80 3.55
C ALA A 40 0.34 6.07 3.38
N LEU A 41 1.11 5.09 2.92
CA LEU A 41 2.53 5.22 2.62
C LEU A 41 2.78 6.14 1.42
N VAL A 42 2.05 5.90 0.34
CA VAL A 42 2.09 6.70 -0.89
C VAL A 42 1.77 8.18 -0.62
N ARG A 43 0.69 8.46 0.11
CA ARG A 43 0.33 9.84 0.49
C ARG A 43 1.41 10.57 1.28
N ARG A 44 2.17 9.84 2.09
CA ARG A 44 3.27 10.37 2.91
C ARG A 44 4.61 10.41 2.15
N ARG A 45 4.64 10.03 0.87
CA ARG A 45 5.87 9.81 0.07
C ARG A 45 6.90 8.96 0.83
N SER A 46 6.45 7.92 1.53
CA SER A 46 7.31 7.06 2.35
C SER A 46 7.29 5.63 1.83
N MET A 47 8.48 5.05 1.65
CA MET A 47 8.66 3.68 1.11
C MET A 47 7.95 3.46 -0.24
N VAL A 48 7.80 4.51 -1.06
CA VAL A 48 7.02 4.44 -2.30
C VAL A 48 7.59 3.40 -3.26
N GLU A 49 8.91 3.27 -3.33
CA GLU A 49 9.57 2.25 -4.15
C GLU A 49 9.20 0.82 -3.72
N ASP A 50 9.25 0.51 -2.42
CA ASP A 50 8.79 -0.78 -1.88
C ASP A 50 7.32 -1.03 -2.17
N VAL A 51 6.47 0.00 -2.04
CA VAL A 51 5.04 -0.09 -2.35
C VAL A 51 4.82 -0.44 -3.82
N ILE A 52 5.56 0.18 -4.74
CA ILE A 52 5.47 -0.11 -6.17
C ILE A 52 5.89 -1.57 -6.43
N VAL A 53 7.00 -2.03 -5.84
CA VAL A 53 7.45 -3.43 -5.99
C VAL A 53 6.38 -4.41 -5.53
N ASP A 54 5.82 -4.19 -4.33
CA ASP A 54 4.76 -5.03 -3.77
C ASP A 54 3.52 -5.06 -4.66
N LEU A 55 3.03 -3.87 -5.06
CA LEU A 55 1.81 -3.75 -5.83
C LEU A 55 1.95 -4.32 -7.24
N LYS A 56 3.14 -4.22 -7.88
CA LYS A 56 3.42 -4.90 -9.14
C LYS A 56 3.27 -6.42 -9.03
N VAL A 57 3.75 -7.02 -7.94
CA VAL A 57 3.57 -8.46 -7.70
C VAL A 57 2.10 -8.78 -7.41
N ALA A 58 1.42 -7.91 -6.66
CA ALA A 58 0.02 -8.09 -6.31
C ALA A 58 -0.90 -8.11 -7.55
N VAL A 59 -0.75 -7.15 -8.47
CA VAL A 59 -1.57 -7.06 -9.68
C VAL A 59 -1.28 -8.16 -10.69
N GLN A 60 -0.09 -8.78 -10.66
CA GLN A 60 0.18 -9.98 -11.47
C GLN A 60 -0.58 -11.22 -10.95
N ARG A 61 -0.81 -11.30 -9.63
CA ARG A 61 -1.54 -12.40 -9.00
C ARG A 61 -3.05 -12.18 -9.02
N LEU A 62 -3.47 -10.92 -8.93
CA LEU A 62 -4.85 -10.47 -8.82
C LEU A 62 -5.14 -9.42 -9.90
N PRO A 63 -5.08 -9.80 -11.20
CA PRO A 63 -5.21 -8.84 -12.30
C PRO A 63 -6.57 -8.15 -12.33
N ASP A 64 -7.64 -8.80 -11.89
CA ASP A 64 -9.00 -8.26 -11.89
C ASP A 64 -9.31 -7.31 -10.72
N THR A 65 -8.31 -6.96 -9.90
CA THR A 65 -8.54 -6.15 -8.69
C THR A 65 -8.24 -4.67 -8.94
N ALA A 66 -9.29 -3.91 -9.28
CA ALA A 66 -9.18 -2.48 -9.59
C ALA A 66 -8.52 -1.64 -8.46
N GLU A 67 -8.78 -1.97 -7.19
CA GLU A 67 -8.19 -1.27 -6.03
C GLU A 67 -6.65 -1.32 -6.01
N LEU A 68 -6.06 -2.46 -6.42
CA LEU A 68 -4.61 -2.63 -6.44
C LEU A 68 -3.97 -1.88 -7.61
N TRP A 69 -4.63 -1.88 -8.77
CA TRP A 69 -4.21 -1.07 -9.92
C TRP A 69 -4.28 0.42 -9.63
N GLN A 70 -5.33 0.88 -8.97
CA GLN A 70 -5.44 2.28 -8.54
C GLN A 70 -4.32 2.64 -7.54
N ALA A 71 -4.07 1.79 -6.53
CA ALA A 71 -2.99 2.03 -5.58
C ALA A 71 -1.61 2.06 -6.26
N LEU A 72 -1.40 1.22 -7.29
CA LEU A 72 -0.16 1.18 -8.07
C LEU A 72 0.01 2.47 -8.89
N GLY A 73 -1.06 2.94 -9.54
CA GLY A 73 -1.06 4.23 -10.25
C GLY A 73 -0.77 5.40 -9.33
N ASP A 74 -1.38 5.43 -8.14
CA ASP A 74 -1.12 6.47 -7.13
C ASP A 74 0.35 6.46 -6.68
N ALA A 75 0.92 5.27 -6.50
CA ALA A 75 2.33 5.10 -6.14
C ALA A 75 3.27 5.61 -7.24
N TYR A 76 3.00 5.26 -8.50
CA TYR A 76 3.73 5.77 -9.66
C TYR A 76 3.67 7.29 -9.78
N MET A 77 2.48 7.90 -9.59
CA MET A 77 2.34 9.36 -9.57
C MET A 77 3.19 10.01 -8.46
N LYS A 78 3.28 9.38 -7.29
CA LYS A 78 4.09 9.89 -6.17
C LYS A 78 5.59 9.69 -6.34
N ALA A 79 5.98 8.76 -7.21
CA ALA A 79 7.36 8.54 -7.61
C ALA A 79 7.73 9.31 -8.89
N ASP A 80 6.90 10.27 -9.32
CA ASP A 80 7.14 11.11 -10.50
C ASP A 80 7.28 10.28 -11.80
N MET A 81 6.54 9.15 -11.89
CA MET A 81 6.44 8.24 -13.04
C MET A 81 5.03 8.26 -13.68
N PRO A 82 4.64 9.35 -14.36
CA PRO A 82 3.26 9.53 -14.83
C PRO A 82 2.87 8.59 -15.98
N ALA A 83 3.82 8.14 -16.81
CA ALA A 83 3.52 7.22 -17.91
C ALA A 83 3.06 5.85 -17.38
N GLU A 84 3.81 5.28 -16.43
CA GLU A 84 3.45 4.03 -15.77
C GLU A 84 2.17 4.15 -14.94
N ALA A 85 1.92 5.32 -14.33
CA ALA A 85 0.69 5.58 -13.60
C ALA A 85 -0.54 5.47 -14.51
N VAL A 86 -0.49 6.11 -15.68
CA VAL A 86 -1.59 6.06 -16.67
C VAL A 86 -1.88 4.63 -17.08
N GLU A 87 -0.85 3.83 -17.37
CA GLU A 87 -1.05 2.42 -17.75
C GLU A 87 -1.67 1.62 -16.59
N ALA A 88 -1.22 1.82 -15.35
CA ALA A 88 -1.81 1.18 -14.18
C ALA A 88 -3.30 1.54 -13.99
N TYR A 89 -3.66 2.83 -14.13
CA TYR A 89 -5.06 3.25 -14.02
C TYR A 89 -5.92 2.69 -15.16
N ARG A 90 -5.38 2.59 -16.37
CA ARG A 90 -6.09 1.98 -17.52
C ARG A 90 -6.42 0.51 -17.26
N HIS A 91 -5.48 -0.24 -16.68
CA HIS A 91 -5.76 -1.61 -16.25
C HIS A 91 -6.85 -1.66 -15.17
N GLY A 92 -6.80 -0.76 -14.18
CA GLY A 92 -7.84 -0.69 -13.14
C GLY A 92 -9.23 -0.37 -13.68
N LEU A 93 -9.34 0.48 -14.70
CA LEU A 93 -10.60 0.85 -15.34
C LEU A 93 -11.16 -0.23 -16.27
N ALA A 94 -10.30 -1.01 -16.92
CA ALA A 94 -10.72 -2.12 -17.78
C ALA A 94 -11.39 -3.27 -16.98
N ASN A 95 -11.19 -3.29 -15.67
CA ASN A 95 -11.64 -4.34 -14.76
C ASN A 95 -12.78 -3.89 -13.82
N LEU A 96 -13.45 -2.77 -14.13
CA LEU A 96 -14.68 -2.30 -13.47
C LEU A 96 -15.92 -2.89 -14.15
#